data_AF-G0QLR2-F1
#
_entry.id   AF-G0QLR2-F1
#
_cell.length_a   1.000
_cell.length_b   1.000
_cell.length_c   1.000
_cell.angle_alpha   90.00
_cell.angle_beta   90.00
_cell.angle_gamma   90.00
#
_symmetry.space_group_name_H-M   'P 1'
#
loop_
_entity.id
_entity.type
_entity.pdbx_description
1 polymer ?
#
loop_
_entity_poly.entity_id
_entity_poly.type
_entity_poly.pdbx_seq_one_letter_code
_entity_poly.pdbx_strand_id
1 'polypeptide(L)'
;MDSAANEDMSLTNWNGTIIGPFGTAFENRIYSLKITCGPNYPNQAPQIKFNSKINLPCVNQSNGQIDINKFNILKNWKSNYTLENLLVNLKNEMISNKRLQQPPEGSNY
;
A
#
# COMPACT_ATOMS: atom_id res chain seq x y z
N MET A 1 10.09 29.20 9.03
CA MET A 1 9.83 28.73 10.41
C MET A 1 8.69 27.73 10.28
N ASP A 2 9.01 26.46 10.55
CA ASP A 2 8.22 25.28 10.21
C ASP A 2 6.75 25.34 10.66
N SER A 3 5.84 25.16 9.70
CA SER A 3 4.41 24.89 9.95
C SER A 3 4.14 23.40 10.16
N ALA A 4 5.16 22.60 10.48
CA ALA A 4 5.09 21.14 10.54
C ALA A 4 4.38 20.57 11.80
N ALA A 5 3.81 21.43 12.64
CA ALA A 5 3.26 21.04 13.95
C ALA A 5 1.73 20.90 14.00
N ASN A 6 1.01 21.10 12.88
CA ASN A 6 -0.44 20.87 12.78
C ASN A 6 -0.77 19.74 11.79
N GLU A 7 0.19 18.86 11.52
CA GLU A 7 0.02 17.77 10.58
C GLU A 7 -0.65 16.57 11.28
N ASP A 8 -1.98 16.66 11.32
CA ASP A 8 -2.92 15.56 11.48
C ASP A 8 -3.13 14.98 12.91
N MET A 9 -3.69 15.79 13.82
CA MET A 9 -4.23 15.33 15.12
C MET A 9 -5.23 14.17 15.01
N SER A 10 -5.77 13.93 13.80
CA SER A 10 -6.78 12.91 13.52
C SER A 10 -6.21 11.51 13.27
N LEU A 11 -4.88 11.35 13.17
CA LEU A 11 -4.23 10.08 12.80
C LEU A 11 -4.81 9.46 11.51
N THR A 12 -5.19 10.31 10.55
CA THR A 12 -5.88 9.90 9.30
C THR A 12 -4.89 9.46 8.23
N ASN A 13 -3.83 10.24 8.00
CA ASN A 13 -2.89 9.99 6.91
C ASN A 13 -1.64 9.25 7.42
N TRP A 14 -1.32 8.12 6.82
CA TRP A 14 -0.15 7.31 7.14
C TRP A 14 0.70 7.09 5.88
N ASN A 15 2.02 7.18 6.04
CA ASN A 15 2.97 6.77 5.02
C ASN A 15 3.46 5.36 5.34
N GLY A 16 3.30 4.44 4.39
CA GLY A 16 3.76 3.07 4.49
C GLY A 16 4.96 2.83 3.58
N THR A 17 5.85 1.93 4.02
CA THR A 17 7.00 1.47 3.24
C THR A 17 7.04 -0.05 3.22
N ILE A 18 7.22 -0.64 2.03
CA ILE A 18 7.45 -2.07 1.86
C ILE A 18 8.80 -2.26 1.20
N ILE A 19 9.67 -3.02 1.86
CA ILE A 19 10.92 -3.50 1.26
C ILE A 19 10.58 -4.77 0.46
N GLY A 20 10.96 -4.77 -0.82
CA GLY A 20 10.74 -5.87 -1.74
C GLY A 20 11.26 -7.22 -1.19
N PRO A 21 10.46 -8.29 -1.25
CA PRO A 21 10.88 -9.61 -0.78
C PRO A 21 12.07 -10.17 -1.56
N PHE A 22 12.96 -10.87 -0.85
CA PHE A 22 14.10 -11.60 -1.43
C PHE A 22 13.64 -12.69 -2.41
N GLY A 23 14.40 -12.89 -3.49
CA GLY A 23 14.14 -13.91 -4.51
C GLY A 23 12.94 -13.57 -5.41
N THR A 24 12.57 -12.30 -5.52
CA THR A 24 11.45 -11.82 -6.34
C THR A 24 11.88 -10.67 -7.25
N ALA A 25 11.10 -10.39 -8.29
CA ALA A 25 11.30 -9.22 -9.17
C ALA A 25 11.17 -7.86 -8.44
N PHE A 26 10.71 -7.88 -7.18
CA PHE A 26 10.58 -6.73 -6.31
C PHE A 26 11.81 -6.51 -5.43
N GLU A 27 12.72 -7.49 -5.34
CA GLU A 27 13.92 -7.46 -4.47
C GLU A 27 14.78 -6.20 -4.69
N ASN A 28 15.44 -5.73 -3.62
CA ASN A 28 16.28 -4.53 -3.58
C ASN A 28 15.57 -3.21 -3.90
N ARG A 29 14.23 -3.20 -3.90
CA ARG A 29 13.42 -1.98 -4.11
C ARG A 29 12.67 -1.58 -2.85
N ILE A 30 12.46 -0.27 -2.71
CA ILE A 30 11.66 0.33 -1.65
C ILE A 30 10.38 0.90 -2.28
N TYR A 31 9.22 0.43 -1.80
CA TYR A 31 7.92 0.88 -2.27
C TYR A 31 7.26 1.76 -1.22
N SER A 32 7.00 3.01 -1.57
CA SER A 32 6.27 3.96 -0.74
C SER A 32 4.78 3.96 -1.11
N LEU A 33 3.91 3.97 -0.12
CA LEU A 33 2.46 4.05 -0.27
C LEU A 33 1.86 5.04 0.73
N LYS A 34 0.73 5.61 0.37
CA LYS A 34 -0.12 6.40 1.25
C LYS A 34 -1.32 5.57 1.69
N ILE A 35 -1.63 5.62 2.98
CA ILE A 35 -2.80 5.00 3.59
C ILE A 35 -3.63 6.11 4.22
N THR A 36 -4.94 6.12 3.94
CA THR A 36 -5.88 7.10 4.50
C THR A 36 -6.95 6.36 5.29
N CYS A 37 -6.93 6.53 6.61
CA CYS A 37 -7.94 6.04 7.54
C CYS A 37 -9.11 7.03 7.56
N GLY A 38 -10.16 6.77 6.77
CA GLY A 38 -11.32 7.66 6.70
C GLY A 38 -12.10 7.76 8.02
N PRO A 39 -13.12 8.64 8.09
CA PRO A 39 -13.88 8.90 9.33
C PRO A 39 -14.55 7.67 9.97
N ASN A 40 -14.79 6.62 9.18
CA ASN A 40 -15.41 5.38 9.62
C ASN A 40 -14.40 4.25 9.89
N TYR A 41 -13.10 4.50 9.80
CA TYR A 41 -12.09 3.52 10.18
C TYR A 41 -12.15 3.26 11.70
N PRO A 42 -12.06 2.00 12.18
CA PRO A 42 -11.78 0.77 11.43
C PRO A 42 -13.03 0.01 10.96
N ASN A 43 -14.25 0.53 11.12
CA ASN A 43 -15.45 -0.15 10.62
C ASN A 43 -15.48 -0.25 9.09
N GLN A 44 -14.88 0.72 8.40
CA GLN A 44 -14.59 0.67 6.97
C GLN A 44 -13.09 0.55 6.72
N ALA A 45 -12.73 -0.14 5.63
CA ALA A 45 -11.34 -0.31 5.22
C ALA A 45 -10.68 1.04 4.90
N PRO A 46 -9.37 1.20 5.14
CA PRO A 46 -8.66 2.40 4.74
C PRO A 46 -8.50 2.43 3.22
N GLN A 47 -8.29 3.63 2.67
CA GLN A 47 -7.89 3.79 1.27
C GLN A 47 -6.37 3.67 1.15
N ILE A 48 -5.89 3.02 0.09
CA ILE A 48 -4.47 2.74 -0.11
C ILE A 48 -4.07 3.08 -1.55
N LYS A 49 -2.98 3.83 -1.68
CA LYS A 49 -2.39 4.20 -2.97
C LYS A 49 -0.88 4.01 -2.90
N PHE A 50 -0.31 3.27 -3.85
CA PHE A 50 1.13 3.30 -4.07
C PHE A 50 1.57 4.65 -4.65
N ASN A 51 2.63 5.22 -4.09
CA ASN A 51 3.34 6.34 -4.70
C ASN A 51 4.38 5.82 -5.69
N SER A 52 5.12 4.79 -5.30
CA SER A 52 6.08 4.09 -6.18
C SER A 52 5.35 3.22 -7.20
N LYS A 53 5.72 3.29 -8.48
CA LYS A 53 5.15 2.41 -9.52
C LYS A 53 5.44 0.95 -9.22
N ILE A 54 4.40 0.13 -9.28
CA ILE A 54 4.46 -1.29 -9.01
C ILE A 54 3.52 -2.05 -9.96
N ASN A 55 4.02 -3.14 -10.54
CA ASN A 55 3.20 -4.05 -11.31
C ASN A 55 2.69 -5.17 -10.40
N LEU A 56 1.45 -5.02 -9.93
CA LEU A 56 0.69 -6.01 -9.17
C LEU A 56 -0.76 -6.05 -9.67
N PRO A 57 -1.41 -7.22 -9.73
CA PRO A 57 -2.78 -7.35 -10.26
C PRO A 57 -3.82 -6.52 -9.49
N CYS A 58 -3.61 -6.33 -8.19
CA CYS A 58 -4.49 -5.55 -7.32
C CYS A 58 -4.23 -4.03 -7.36
N VAL A 59 -3.26 -3.55 -8.15
CA VAL A 59 -2.91 -2.13 -8.24
C VAL A 59 -3.27 -1.57 -9.61
N ASN A 60 -4.00 -0.46 -9.62
CA ASN A 60 -4.27 0.28 -10.83
C ASN A 60 -2.97 0.90 -11.38
N GLN A 61 -2.62 0.52 -12.60
CA GLN A 61 -1.34 0.88 -13.23
C GLN A 61 -1.25 2.34 -13.70
N SER A 62 -2.36 3.10 -13.71
CA SER A 62 -2.33 4.52 -14.05
C SER A 62 -2.16 5.43 -12.84
N ASN A 63 -2.66 5.04 -11.67
CA ASN A 63 -2.74 5.93 -10.51
C ASN A 63 -2.31 5.30 -9.17
N GLY A 64 -1.90 4.04 -9.14
CA GLY A 64 -1.41 3.37 -7.94
C GLY A 64 -2.48 3.00 -6.90
N GLN A 65 -3.77 3.25 -7.15
CA GLN A 65 -4.83 2.86 -6.23
C GLN A 65 -4.98 1.35 -6.17
N ILE A 66 -5.25 0.83 -4.97
CA ILE A 66 -5.56 -0.59 -4.80
C ILE A 66 -7.02 -0.86 -5.15
N ASP A 67 -7.25 -1.84 -6.03
CA ASP A 67 -8.57 -2.35 -6.34
C ASP A 67 -9.08 -3.24 -5.19
N ILE A 68 -10.07 -2.74 -4.45
CA ILE A 68 -10.69 -3.41 -3.31
C ILE A 68 -11.17 -4.82 -3.68
N ASN A 69 -11.66 -5.03 -4.90
CA ASN A 69 -12.21 -6.33 -5.31
C ASN A 69 -11.12 -7.38 -5.57
N LYS A 70 -9.89 -6.94 -5.83
CA LYS A 70 -8.75 -7.81 -6.13
C LYS A 70 -7.83 -8.03 -4.94
N PHE A 71 -7.98 -7.23 -3.87
CA PHE A 71 -7.19 -7.38 -2.66
C PHE A 71 -8.03 -7.93 -1.50
N ASN A 72 -7.83 -9.21 -1.18
CA ASN A 72 -8.75 -9.98 -0.34
C ASN A 72 -9.00 -9.36 1.05
N ILE A 73 -7.97 -8.77 1.67
CA ILE A 73 -8.10 -8.14 2.99
C ILE A 73 -8.96 -6.88 2.96
N LEU A 74 -8.96 -6.11 1.86
CA LEU A 74 -9.86 -4.96 1.69
C LEU A 74 -11.26 -5.41 1.31
N LYS A 75 -11.37 -6.42 0.43
CA LYS A 75 -12.67 -7.00 0.02
C LYS A 75 -13.46 -7.54 1.22
N ASN A 76 -12.76 -8.21 2.14
CA ASN A 76 -13.35 -8.87 3.31
C ASN A 76 -12.88 -8.20 4.60
N TRP A 77 -12.84 -6.86 4.60
CA TRP A 77 -12.34 -6.06 5.71
C TRP A 77 -13.09 -6.36 7.01
N LYS A 78 -12.34 -6.44 8.10
CA LYS A 78 -12.84 -6.58 9.47
C LYS A 78 -12.21 -5.51 10.33
N SER A 79 -12.96 -4.96 11.26
CA SER A 79 -12.49 -3.87 12.13
C SER A 79 -11.35 -4.26 13.08
N ASN A 80 -11.03 -5.55 13.19
CA ASN A 80 -9.87 -6.04 13.93
C ASN A 80 -8.60 -6.13 13.07
N TYR A 81 -8.65 -5.85 11.77
CA TYR A 81 -7.45 -5.77 10.93
C TYR A 81 -6.72 -4.45 11.13
N THR A 82 -5.39 -4.54 11.19
CA THR A 82 -4.50 -3.41 11.41
C THR A 82 -3.81 -2.97 10.10
N LEU A 83 -3.15 -1.81 10.13
CA LEU A 83 -2.27 -1.38 9.04
C LEU A 83 -1.10 -2.35 8.81
N GLU A 84 -0.61 -3.01 9.87
CA GLU A 84 0.39 -4.07 9.75
C GLU A 84 -0.16 -5.26 8.94
N ASN A 85 -1.38 -5.72 9.23
CA ASN A 85 -2.00 -6.80 8.46
C ASN A 85 -2.09 -6.43 6.97
N LEU A 86 -2.40 -5.18 6.65
CA LEU A 86 -2.42 -4.68 5.27
C LEU A 86 -1.05 -4.77 4.60
N LEU A 87 0.00 -4.27 5.26
CA LEU A 87 1.37 -4.29 4.72
C LEU A 87 1.89 -5.73 4.53
N VAL A 88 1.61 -6.62 5.46
CA VAL A 88 1.97 -8.05 5.36
C VAL A 88 1.25 -8.70 4.17
N ASN A 89 -0.03 -8.43 3.98
CA ASN A 89 -0.78 -8.99 2.85
C ASN A 89 -0.30 -8.44 1.49
N LEU A 90 0.09 -7.16 1.41
CA LEU A 90 0.72 -6.61 0.21
C LEU A 90 2.06 -7.26 -0.09
N LYS A 91 2.87 -7.53 0.94
CA LYS A 91 4.12 -8.27 0.79
C LYS A 91 3.87 -9.70 0.29
N ASN A 92 2.80 -10.35 0.75
CA ASN A 92 2.41 -11.68 0.26
C ASN A 92 1.95 -11.64 -1.21
N GLU A 93 1.25 -10.59 -1.66
CA GLU A 93 0.94 -10.39 -3.07
C GLU A 93 2.22 -10.30 -3.93
N MET A 94 3.26 -9.61 -3.46
CA MET A 94 4.57 -9.56 -4.14
C MET A 94 5.21 -10.95 -4.24
N ILE A 95 5.16 -11.76 -3.18
CA ILE A 95 5.70 -13.12 -3.17
C ILE A 95 4.93 -14.03 -4.14
N SER A 96 3.61 -13.96 -4.13
CA SER A 96 2.74 -14.72 -5.04
C SER A 96 2.97 -14.35 -6.51
N ASN A 97 3.31 -13.08 -6.77
CA ASN A 97 3.54 -12.55 -8.11
C ASN A 97 5.03 -12.32 -8.43
N LYS A 98 5.92 -13.10 -7.79
CA LYS A 98 7.39 -12.88 -7.78
C LYS A 98 8.11 -12.76 -9.13
N ARG A 99 7.47 -13.10 -10.25
CA ARG A 99 8.06 -13.04 -11.61
C ARG A 99 7.51 -11.91 -12.48
N LEU A 100 6.59 -11.09 -11.99
CA LEU A 100 6.05 -9.98 -12.77
C LEU A 100 7.13 -8.94 -13.06
N GLN A 101 7.32 -8.63 -14.33
CA GLN A 101 8.22 -7.55 -14.74
C GLN A 101 7.78 -6.23 -14.10
N GLN A 102 8.70 -5.61 -13.38
CA GLN A 102 8.44 -4.36 -12.69
C GLN A 102 8.83 -3.16 -13.55
N PRO A 103 8.18 -2.00 -13.35
CA PRO A 103 8.63 -0.72 -13.93
C PRO A 103 10.08 -0.39 -13.55
N PRO A 104 10.72 0.58 -14.22
CA PRO A 104 12.02 1.08 -13.80
C PRO A 104 12.02 1.49 -12.33
N GLU A 105 13.08 1.13 -11.60
CA GLU A 105 13.22 1.49 -10.19
C GLU A 105 13.17 3.01 -9.98
N GLY A 106 12.60 3.46 -8.87
CA GLY A 106 12.42 4.88 -8.57
C GLY A 106 11.28 5.58 -9.32
N SER A 107 10.57 4.89 -10.21
CA SER A 107 9.39 5.44 -10.89
C SER A 107 8.24 5.69 -9.91
N ASN A 108 7.49 6.78 -10.07
CA ASN A 108 6.32 7.13 -9.25
C ASN A 108 5.07 7.39 -10.12
N TYR A 109 3.88 7.22 -9.54
CA TYR A 109 2.58 7.52 -10.17
C TYR A 109 2.26 9.01 -10.18
#